data_AF-A0A7Y0C361-F1
#
_entry.id   AF-A0A7Y0C361-F1
#
_cell.length_a   1.000
_cell.length_b   1.000
_cell.length_c   1.000
_cell.angle_alpha   90.00
_cell.angle_beta   90.00
_cell.angle_gamma   90.00
#
_symmetry.space_group_name_H-M   'P 1'
#
loop_
_entity.id
_entity.type
_entity.pdbx_description
1 polymer ?
#
loop_
_entity_poly.entity_id
_entity_poly.type
_entity_poly.pdbx_seq_one_letter_code
_entity_poly.pdbx_strand_id
1 'polypeptide(L)'
;MDTRLWKDRLGAAFIHLGISLALAALAALLVFLVWYPYPYREISGGRSLFLLVVSVDVIMGPLMTLVVFNRSKPRRELRRDLTIIGLLQLAALTYGLWTVAVARPVHLVFEIDRFRVVHAIDIPADLLSHAPVDLQQLPLMGPTLLSVREFKDGKESFDATMAALQGVSLSARPDLWQSYLKAKPKVIAHAHPLDELKNRFPARSAEIDRAVADLSPTRPATSVRYLPMIGRNSFWTVLIDVNTAEVIAFVPIDSF
;
A
#
# COMPACT_ATOMS: atom_id res chain seq x y z
N MET A 1 -23.90 0.34 -43.99
CA MET A 1 -23.42 1.01 -42.76
C MET A 1 -22.72 2.29 -43.16
N ASP A 2 -23.14 3.43 -42.60
CA ASP A 2 -22.56 4.74 -42.94
C ASP A 2 -21.15 4.85 -42.34
N THR A 3 -20.13 4.88 -43.20
CA THR A 3 -18.71 4.85 -42.79
C THR A 3 -18.29 6.14 -42.09
N ARG A 4 -18.98 7.26 -42.33
CA ARG A 4 -18.72 8.55 -41.66
C ARG A 4 -19.15 8.51 -40.19
N LEU A 5 -20.29 7.90 -39.90
CA LEU A 5 -20.80 7.75 -38.53
C LEU A 5 -19.84 6.94 -37.65
N TRP A 6 -19.28 5.85 -38.18
CA TRP A 6 -18.31 5.02 -37.47
C TRP A 6 -16.99 5.74 -37.20
N LYS A 7 -16.49 6.55 -38.15
CA LYS A 7 -15.31 7.39 -37.95
C LYS A 7 -15.52 8.39 -36.81
N ASP A 8 -16.68 9.05 -36.78
CA ASP A 8 -17.00 10.03 -35.73
C ASP A 8 -17.12 9.37 -34.35
N ARG A 9 -17.75 8.19 -34.26
CA ARG A 9 -17.84 7.40 -33.02
C ARG A 9 -16.49 6.98 -32.48
N LEU A 10 -15.63 6.45 -33.35
CA LEU A 10 -14.27 6.06 -32.99
C LEU A 10 -13.47 7.29 -32.53
N GLY A 11 -13.56 8.41 -33.24
CA GLY A 11 -12.91 9.66 -32.84
C GLY A 11 -13.33 10.12 -31.44
N ALA A 12 -14.63 10.10 -31.14
CA ALA A 12 -15.14 10.45 -29.82
C ALA A 12 -14.66 9.47 -28.73
N ALA A 13 -14.68 8.16 -29.02
CA ALA A 13 -14.19 7.14 -28.11
C ALA A 13 -12.68 7.26 -27.83
N PHE A 14 -11.85 7.59 -28.83
CA PHE A 14 -10.42 7.82 -28.65
C PHE A 14 -10.11 9.08 -27.86
N ILE A 15 -10.87 10.16 -28.07
CA ILE A 15 -10.75 11.37 -27.23
C ILE A 15 -11.08 11.02 -25.78
N HIS A 16 -12.16 10.28 -25.54
CA HIS A 16 -12.51 9.83 -24.20
C HIS A 16 -11.40 8.95 -23.62
N LEU A 17 -10.89 7.96 -24.37
CA LEU A 17 -9.78 7.12 -23.93
C LEU A 17 -8.57 7.97 -23.52
N GLY A 18 -8.21 8.99 -24.29
CA GLY A 18 -7.14 9.93 -23.94
C GLY A 18 -7.39 10.64 -22.60
N ILE A 19 -8.62 11.09 -22.35
CA ILE A 19 -9.01 11.70 -21.06
C ILE A 19 -8.94 10.68 -19.92
N SER A 20 -9.49 9.47 -20.12
CA SER A 20 -9.43 8.39 -19.12
C SER A 20 -7.98 8.03 -18.77
N LEU A 21 -7.10 7.94 -19.77
CA LEU A 21 -5.68 7.65 -19.57
C LEU A 21 -4.96 8.79 -18.83
N ALA A 22 -5.29 10.05 -19.13
CA ALA A 22 -4.72 11.19 -18.41
C ALA A 22 -5.14 11.18 -16.93
N LEU A 23 -6.42 10.94 -16.64
CA LEU A 23 -6.92 10.82 -15.26
C LEU A 23 -6.31 9.62 -14.54
N ALA A 24 -6.19 8.48 -15.22
CA ALA A 24 -5.53 7.29 -14.72
C ALA A 24 -4.06 7.55 -14.37
N ALA A 25 -3.33 8.30 -15.20
CA ALA A 25 -1.94 8.66 -14.94
C ALA A 25 -1.81 9.57 -13.70
N LEU A 26 -2.69 10.57 -13.55
CA LEU A 26 -2.73 11.42 -12.35
C LEU A 26 -3.05 10.61 -11.09
N ALA A 27 -4.02 9.70 -11.18
CA ALA A 27 -4.34 8.76 -10.10
C ALA A 27 -3.14 7.84 -9.78
N ALA A 28 -2.42 7.34 -10.78
CA ALA A 28 -1.23 6.52 -10.59
C ALA A 28 -0.13 7.26 -9.83
N LEU A 29 0.11 8.53 -10.18
CA LEU A 29 1.10 9.37 -9.50
C LEU A 29 0.71 9.56 -8.03
N LEU A 30 -0.54 9.89 -7.74
CA LEU A 30 -1.04 10.00 -6.37
C LEU A 30 -0.86 8.69 -5.59
N VAL A 31 -1.33 7.58 -6.16
CA VAL A 31 -1.34 6.29 -5.46
C VAL A 31 0.08 5.76 -5.25
N PHE A 32 0.95 5.75 -6.27
CA PHE A 32 2.24 5.09 -6.17
C PHE A 32 3.40 5.96 -5.69
N LEU A 33 3.25 7.28 -5.66
CA LEU A 33 4.26 8.18 -5.11
C LEU A 33 3.89 8.67 -3.71
N VAL A 34 2.60 8.86 -3.42
CA VAL A 34 2.15 9.44 -2.15
C VAL A 34 1.62 8.37 -1.20
N TRP A 35 0.64 7.56 -1.62
CA TRP A 35 -0.03 6.64 -0.69
C TRP A 35 0.67 5.29 -0.53
N TYR A 36 1.27 4.78 -1.60
CA TYR A 36 1.96 3.49 -1.67
C TYR A 36 3.38 3.67 -2.23
N PRO A 37 4.25 4.43 -1.56
CA PRO A 37 5.65 4.51 -1.98
C PRO A 37 6.27 3.10 -2.02
N TYR A 38 7.26 2.90 -2.86
CA TYR A 38 8.03 1.65 -2.84
C TYR A 38 8.68 1.46 -1.47
N PRO A 39 8.69 0.24 -0.90
CA PRO A 39 8.20 -1.03 -1.45
C PRO A 39 6.74 -1.37 -1.17
N TYR A 40 6.00 -0.50 -0.48
CA TYR A 40 4.67 -0.81 0.02
C TYR A 40 3.60 -1.00 -1.05
N ARG A 41 3.77 -0.46 -2.26
CA ARG A 41 2.91 -0.80 -3.42
C ARG A 41 2.88 -2.29 -3.76
N GLU A 42 3.94 -3.02 -3.42
CA GLU A 42 4.03 -4.47 -3.62
C GLU A 42 3.54 -5.20 -2.36
N ILE A 43 4.09 -4.85 -1.19
CA ILE A 43 3.76 -5.48 0.11
C ILE A 43 2.27 -5.39 0.45
N SER A 44 1.61 -4.30 0.05
CA SER A 44 0.23 -3.98 0.43
C SER A 44 -0.80 -4.28 -0.67
N GLY A 45 -0.39 -4.86 -1.81
CA GLY A 45 -1.29 -5.10 -2.94
C GLY A 45 -1.81 -3.83 -3.62
N GLY A 46 -1.14 -2.69 -3.46
CA GLY A 46 -1.58 -1.41 -4.03
C GLY A 46 -1.73 -1.44 -5.56
N ARG A 47 -0.90 -2.25 -6.25
CA ARG A 47 -0.98 -2.43 -7.71
C ARG A 47 -2.29 -3.07 -8.17
N SER A 48 -2.73 -4.16 -7.54
CA SER A 48 -3.95 -4.87 -7.95
C SER A 48 -5.20 -4.03 -7.69
N LEU A 49 -5.26 -3.36 -6.53
CA LEU A 49 -6.34 -2.42 -6.19
C LEU A 49 -6.41 -1.27 -7.20
N PHE A 50 -5.27 -0.66 -7.52
CA PHE A 50 -5.22 0.43 -8.48
C PHE A 50 -5.66 0.00 -9.90
N LEU A 51 -5.16 -1.14 -10.38
CA LEU A 51 -5.51 -1.65 -11.71
C LEU A 51 -7.00 -1.97 -11.82
N LEU A 52 -7.59 -2.55 -10.76
CA LEU A 52 -9.03 -2.81 -10.70
C LEU A 52 -9.82 -1.51 -10.90
N VAL A 53 -9.50 -0.47 -10.13
CA VAL A 53 -10.18 0.83 -10.18
C VAL A 53 -10.06 1.47 -11.56
N VAL A 54 -8.85 1.58 -12.10
CA VAL A 54 -8.60 2.29 -13.36
C VAL A 54 -9.11 1.54 -14.58
N SER A 55 -9.13 0.20 -14.53
CA SER A 55 -9.61 -0.61 -15.66
C SER A 55 -11.05 -0.29 -16.06
N VAL A 56 -11.89 0.04 -15.08
CA VAL A 56 -13.28 0.43 -15.31
C VAL A 56 -13.33 1.70 -16.17
N ASP A 57 -12.59 2.74 -15.81
CA ASP A 57 -12.64 4.04 -16.48
C ASP A 57 -11.97 4.04 -17.86
N VAL A 58 -10.89 3.26 -18.01
CA VAL A 58 -10.15 3.14 -19.28
C VAL A 58 -10.90 2.28 -20.30
N ILE A 59 -11.72 1.32 -19.85
CA ILE A 59 -12.44 0.40 -20.75
C ILE A 59 -13.89 0.84 -20.94
N MET A 60 -14.66 0.98 -19.86
CA MET A 60 -16.12 1.18 -19.94
C MET A 60 -16.49 2.55 -20.50
N GLY A 61 -15.79 3.61 -20.12
CA GLY A 61 -16.05 4.97 -20.60
C GLY A 61 -15.96 5.11 -22.13
N PRO A 62 -14.82 4.74 -22.74
CA PRO A 62 -14.66 4.76 -24.19
C PRO A 62 -15.65 3.85 -24.92
N LEU A 63 -15.94 2.66 -24.39
CA LEU A 63 -16.92 1.74 -24.97
C LEU A 63 -18.34 2.31 -24.96
N MET A 64 -18.78 2.86 -23.82
CA MET A 64 -20.10 3.52 -23.73
C MET A 64 -20.17 4.71 -24.68
N THR A 65 -19.09 5.48 -24.79
CA THR A 65 -19.01 6.61 -25.73
C THR A 65 -19.11 6.13 -27.17
N LEU A 66 -18.40 5.05 -27.53
CA LEU A 66 -18.46 4.45 -28.86
C LEU A 66 -19.89 4.04 -29.25
N VAL A 67 -20.62 3.43 -28.31
CA VAL A 67 -22.00 2.94 -28.52
C VAL A 67 -23.00 4.10 -28.61
N VAL A 68 -22.89 5.07 -27.70
CA VAL A 68 -23.92 6.10 -27.49
C VAL A 68 -23.72 7.32 -28.42
N PHE A 69 -22.48 7.60 -28.84
CA PHE A 69 -22.17 8.75 -29.68
C PHE A 69 -22.84 8.64 -31.05
N ASN A 70 -23.60 9.66 -31.44
CA ASN A 70 -24.24 9.71 -32.74
C ASN A 70 -24.48 11.18 -33.11
N ARG A 71 -23.81 11.68 -34.16
CA ARG A 71 -23.97 13.06 -34.63
C ARG A 71 -25.35 13.38 -35.19
N SER A 72 -26.13 12.36 -35.54
CA SER A 72 -27.52 12.53 -35.99
C SER A 72 -28.48 12.82 -34.82
N LYS A 73 -28.06 12.62 -33.56
CA LYS A 73 -28.87 12.99 -32.38
C LYS A 73 -28.92 14.53 -32.23
N PRO A 74 -30.03 15.09 -31.71
CA PRO A 74 -30.06 16.47 -31.26
C PRO A 74 -28.90 16.77 -30.31
N ARG A 75 -28.24 17.92 -30.48
CA ARG A 75 -27.05 18.28 -29.68
C ARG A 75 -27.30 18.23 -28.17
N ARG A 76 -28.51 18.55 -27.72
CA ARG A 76 -28.90 18.50 -26.30
C ARG A 76 -28.90 17.06 -25.77
N GLU A 77 -29.43 16.11 -26.54
CA GLU A 77 -29.46 14.69 -26.16
C GLU A 77 -28.06 14.10 -26.14
N LEU A 78 -27.26 14.35 -27.19
CA LEU A 78 -25.88 13.88 -27.24
C LEU A 78 -25.04 14.43 -26.08
N ARG A 79 -25.18 15.71 -25.74
CA ARG A 79 -24.49 16.31 -24.59
C ARG A 79 -24.94 15.66 -23.28
N ARG A 80 -26.25 15.52 -23.05
CA ARG A 80 -26.78 14.86 -21.85
C ARG A 80 -26.20 13.45 -21.70
N ASP A 81 -26.23 12.66 -22.76
CA ASP A 81 -25.75 11.29 -22.76
C ASP A 81 -24.24 11.23 -22.39
N LEU A 82 -23.40 12.06 -23.02
CA LEU A 82 -21.97 12.14 -22.70
C LEU A 82 -21.70 12.68 -21.29
N THR A 83 -22.48 13.64 -20.82
CA THR A 83 -22.39 14.16 -19.45
C THR A 83 -22.70 13.07 -18.42
N ILE A 84 -23.75 12.27 -18.64
CA ILE A 84 -24.09 11.17 -17.75
C ILE A 84 -22.95 10.15 -17.70
N ILE A 85 -22.40 9.76 -18.87
CA ILE A 85 -21.24 8.86 -18.93
C ILE A 85 -20.07 9.43 -18.13
N GLY A 86 -19.72 10.69 -18.35
CA GLY A 86 -18.62 11.35 -17.64
C GLY A 86 -18.84 11.44 -16.13
N LEU A 87 -20.06 11.75 -15.68
CA LEU A 87 -20.40 11.80 -14.26
C LEU A 87 -20.31 10.43 -13.58
N LEU A 88 -20.82 9.38 -14.23
CA LEU A 88 -20.72 8.01 -13.71
C LEU A 88 -19.26 7.56 -13.61
N GLN A 89 -18.44 7.91 -14.60
CA GLN A 89 -17.01 7.59 -14.59
C GLN A 89 -16.26 8.36 -13.50
N LEU A 90 -16.53 9.66 -13.32
CA LEU A 90 -15.94 10.43 -12.23
C LEU A 90 -16.35 9.89 -10.85
N ALA A 91 -17.61 9.44 -10.70
CA ALA A 91 -18.08 8.81 -9.48
C ALA A 91 -17.36 7.47 -9.21
N ALA A 92 -17.20 6.63 -10.25
CA ALA A 92 -16.47 5.37 -10.16
C ALA A 92 -15.00 5.58 -9.78
N LEU A 93 -14.31 6.50 -10.45
CA LEU A 93 -12.93 6.87 -10.13
C LEU A 93 -12.79 7.40 -8.71
N THR A 94 -13.70 8.28 -8.27
CA THR A 94 -13.68 8.85 -6.91
C THR A 94 -13.86 7.77 -5.86
N TYR A 95 -14.85 6.88 -6.05
CA TYR A 95 -15.07 5.75 -5.16
C TYR A 95 -13.84 4.83 -5.11
N GLY A 96 -13.28 4.49 -6.27
CA GLY A 96 -12.09 3.66 -6.34
C GLY A 96 -10.85 4.30 -5.70
N LEU A 97 -10.65 5.61 -5.86
CA LEU A 97 -9.59 6.33 -5.16
C LEU A 97 -9.83 6.36 -3.65
N TRP A 98 -11.07 6.52 -3.20
CA TRP A 98 -11.42 6.46 -1.78
C TRP A 98 -11.12 5.08 -1.18
N THR A 99 -11.48 3.98 -1.86
CA THR A 99 -11.18 2.62 -1.37
C THR A 99 -9.66 2.38 -1.26
N VAL A 100 -8.88 2.86 -2.23
CA VAL A 100 -7.41 2.83 -2.17
C VAL A 100 -6.87 3.71 -1.04
N ALA A 101 -7.45 4.89 -0.82
CA ALA A 101 -7.02 5.82 0.22
C ALA A 101 -7.19 5.28 1.64
N VAL A 102 -8.32 4.61 1.92
CA VAL A 102 -8.57 3.98 3.23
C VAL A 102 -7.76 2.69 3.40
N ALA A 103 -7.43 1.98 2.32
CA ALA A 103 -6.60 0.78 2.37
C ALA A 103 -5.09 1.05 2.38
N ARG A 104 -4.66 2.33 2.39
CA ARG A 104 -3.25 2.72 2.28
C ARG A 104 -2.43 2.29 3.49
N PRO A 105 -1.16 1.90 3.29
CA PRO A 105 -0.24 1.61 4.37
C PRO A 105 0.13 2.91 5.10
N VAL A 106 0.09 2.90 6.43
CA VAL A 106 0.31 4.09 7.26
C VAL A 106 1.44 3.90 8.27
N HIS A 107 1.69 2.68 8.73
CA HIS A 107 2.81 2.42 9.64
C HIS A 107 3.51 1.11 9.31
N LEU A 108 4.82 1.07 9.55
CA LEU A 108 5.60 -0.14 9.71
C LEU A 108 5.87 -0.30 11.20
N VAL A 109 5.31 -1.33 11.82
CA VAL A 109 5.31 -1.48 13.27
C VAL A 109 6.07 -2.74 13.67
N PHE A 110 7.03 -2.60 14.58
CA PHE A 110 7.65 -3.76 15.23
C PHE A 110 6.72 -4.28 16.34
N GLU A 111 6.24 -5.53 16.20
CA GLU A 111 5.46 -6.24 17.21
C GLU A 111 6.23 -7.48 17.70
N ILE A 112 6.73 -7.42 18.93
CA ILE A 112 7.39 -8.53 19.65
C ILE A 112 8.71 -9.00 18.99
N ASP A 113 8.62 -9.65 17.84
CA ASP A 113 9.69 -10.35 17.13
C ASP A 113 9.72 -10.08 15.61
N ARG A 114 8.77 -9.28 15.09
CA ARG A 114 8.59 -9.09 13.64
C ARG A 114 8.10 -7.69 13.31
N PHE A 115 8.20 -7.33 12.04
CA PHE A 115 7.56 -6.15 11.51
C PHE A 115 6.18 -6.46 10.92
N ARG A 116 5.26 -5.50 10.98
CA ARG A 116 3.98 -5.54 10.28
C ARG A 116 3.71 -4.21 9.59
N VAL A 117 3.26 -4.28 8.34
CA VAL A 117 2.69 -3.11 7.67
C VAL A 117 1.23 -2.97 8.11
N VAL A 118 0.91 -1.84 8.73
CA VAL A 118 -0.43 -1.48 9.19
C VAL A 118 -1.07 -0.53 8.19
N HIS A 119 -2.32 -0.81 7.82
CA HIS A 119 -3.09 0.03 6.90
C HIS A 119 -4.14 0.85 7.65
N ALA A 120 -4.55 1.98 7.07
CA ALA A 120 -5.50 2.89 7.72
C ALA A 120 -6.83 2.21 8.09
N ILE A 121 -7.32 1.32 7.23
CA ILE A 121 -8.57 0.56 7.43
C ILE A 121 -8.48 -0.48 8.56
N ASP A 122 -7.29 -0.90 8.96
CA ASP A 122 -7.10 -1.94 9.99
C ASP A 122 -7.08 -1.35 11.41
N ILE A 123 -7.01 -0.02 11.52
CA ILE A 123 -6.88 0.69 12.80
C ILE A 123 -8.27 0.97 13.39
N PRO A 124 -8.57 0.47 14.61
CA PRO A 124 -9.83 0.78 15.28
C PRO A 124 -9.93 2.28 15.61
N ALA A 125 -10.97 2.93 15.06
CA ALA A 125 -11.15 4.38 15.18
C ALA A 125 -11.34 4.84 16.63
N ASP A 126 -11.96 4.01 17.46
CA ASP A 126 -12.19 4.23 18.89
C ASP A 126 -10.87 4.23 19.69
N LEU A 127 -9.88 3.45 19.25
CA LEU A 127 -8.57 3.37 19.89
C LEU A 127 -7.60 4.47 19.45
N LEU A 128 -7.84 5.13 18.31
CA LEU A 128 -6.92 6.16 17.81
C LEU A 128 -6.76 7.35 18.77
N SER A 129 -7.83 7.71 19.49
CA SER A 129 -7.80 8.76 20.53
C SER A 129 -6.91 8.40 21.74
N HIS A 130 -6.59 7.12 21.91
CA HIS A 130 -5.73 6.61 22.98
C HIS A 130 -4.25 6.49 22.56
N ALA A 131 -3.93 6.79 21.30
CA ALA A 131 -2.55 6.88 20.84
C ALA A 131 -1.85 8.09 21.46
N PRO A 132 -0.50 8.08 21.54
CA PRO A 132 0.29 9.29 21.76
C PRO A 132 -0.18 10.43 20.85
N VAL A 133 -0.21 11.67 21.34
CA VAL A 133 -0.81 12.83 20.65
C VAL A 133 -0.24 13.03 19.24
N ASP A 134 1.05 12.79 19.06
CA ASP A 134 1.78 12.86 17.80
C ASP A 134 1.42 11.73 16.80
N LEU A 135 0.77 10.66 17.27
CA LEU A 135 0.38 9.48 16.49
C LEU A 135 -1.14 9.35 16.29
N GLN A 136 -1.94 10.29 16.80
CA GLN A 136 -3.39 10.28 16.58
C GLN A 136 -3.78 10.66 15.14
N GLN A 137 -2.84 11.20 14.35
CA GLN A 137 -3.02 11.49 12.94
C GLN A 137 -2.25 10.50 12.09
N LEU A 138 -2.96 9.81 11.20
CA LEU A 138 -2.33 8.85 10.30
C LEU A 138 -1.61 9.59 9.17
N PRO A 139 -0.38 9.17 8.83
CA PRO A 139 0.38 9.80 7.76
C PRO A 139 -0.32 9.66 6.40
N LEU A 140 -0.11 10.66 5.56
CA LEU A 140 -0.65 10.72 4.20
C LEU A 140 0.36 10.29 3.14
N MET A 141 1.66 10.50 3.38
CA MET A 141 2.73 10.29 2.40
C MET A 141 3.42 8.91 2.50
N GLY A 142 2.77 7.97 3.19
CA GLY A 142 3.25 6.60 3.36
C GLY A 142 3.68 6.27 4.78
N PRO A 143 4.27 5.07 4.98
CA PRO A 143 4.39 4.50 6.30
C PRO A 143 5.45 5.15 7.19
N THR A 144 5.10 5.45 8.44
CA THR A 144 6.08 5.81 9.48
C THR A 144 6.46 4.60 10.34
N LEU A 145 7.64 4.63 10.94
CA LEU A 145 8.18 3.52 11.70
C LEU A 145 7.79 3.63 13.19
N LEU A 146 7.11 2.62 13.71
CA LEU A 146 6.65 2.55 15.10
C LEU A 146 7.01 1.20 15.75
N SER A 147 6.69 1.06 17.03
CA SER A 147 6.72 -0.23 17.71
C SER A 147 5.58 -0.35 18.71
N VAL A 148 5.28 -1.59 19.08
CA VAL A 148 4.37 -1.91 20.18
C VAL A 148 5.10 -1.77 21.52
N ARG A 149 4.51 -1.03 22.46
CA ARG A 149 5.01 -0.95 23.84
C ARG A 149 4.78 -2.24 24.61
N GLU A 150 5.48 -2.39 25.72
CA GLU A 150 5.18 -3.46 26.66
C GLU A 150 3.77 -3.33 27.23
N PHE A 151 3.14 -4.48 27.48
CA PHE A 151 1.87 -4.53 28.17
C PHE A 151 2.06 -4.10 29.62
N LYS A 152 1.08 -3.37 30.15
CA LYS A 152 1.07 -2.89 31.53
C LYS A 152 0.93 -4.04 32.52
N ASP A 153 0.12 -5.04 32.15
CA ASP A 153 -0.19 -6.20 32.97
C ASP A 153 -0.65 -7.40 32.12
N GLY A 154 -0.89 -8.53 32.77
CA GLY A 154 -1.38 -9.75 32.11
C GLY A 154 -2.79 -9.62 31.53
N LYS A 155 -3.62 -8.70 32.03
CA LYS A 155 -4.96 -8.46 31.51
C LYS A 155 -4.89 -7.73 30.16
N GLU A 156 -4.09 -6.69 30.05
CA GLU A 156 -3.87 -5.98 28.77
C GLU A 156 -3.29 -6.92 27.72
N SER A 157 -2.35 -7.79 28.11
CA SER A 157 -1.82 -8.83 27.22
C SER A 157 -2.92 -9.80 26.75
N PHE A 158 -3.75 -10.31 27.67
CA PHE A 158 -4.84 -11.23 27.32
C PHE A 158 -5.88 -10.58 26.40
N ASP A 159 -6.32 -9.37 26.74
CA ASP A 159 -7.30 -8.61 25.96
C ASP A 159 -6.75 -8.30 24.55
N ALA A 160 -5.45 -7.99 24.44
CA ALA A 160 -4.79 -7.76 23.15
C ALA A 160 -4.62 -9.03 22.32
N THR A 161 -4.31 -10.18 22.95
CA THR A 161 -4.32 -11.48 22.27
C THR A 161 -5.71 -11.83 21.74
N MET A 162 -6.76 -11.55 22.52
CA MET A 162 -8.13 -11.83 22.09
C MET A 162 -8.56 -10.96 20.92
N ALA A 163 -8.20 -9.68 20.92
CA ALA A 163 -8.42 -8.78 19.79
C ALA A 163 -7.67 -9.25 18.53
N ALA A 164 -6.43 -9.72 18.68
CA ALA A 164 -5.64 -10.26 17.56
C ALA A 164 -6.30 -11.50 16.92
N LEU A 165 -6.90 -12.38 17.73
CA LEU A 165 -7.68 -13.52 17.25
C LEU A 165 -8.96 -13.12 16.49
N GLN A 166 -9.48 -11.91 16.75
CA GLN A 166 -10.59 -11.31 16.01
C GLN A 166 -10.14 -10.50 14.78
N GLY A 167 -8.83 -10.51 14.47
CA GLY A 167 -8.25 -9.82 13.31
C GLY A 167 -7.59 -8.47 13.63
N VAL A 168 -7.68 -7.96 14.86
CA VAL A 168 -7.04 -6.70 15.25
C VAL A 168 -5.65 -6.97 15.82
N SER A 169 -4.64 -6.99 14.94
CA SER A 169 -3.24 -7.21 15.33
C SER A 169 -2.75 -6.20 16.37
N LEU A 170 -1.74 -6.60 17.16
CA LEU A 170 -1.10 -5.71 18.15
C LEU A 170 -0.57 -4.43 17.50
N SER A 171 0.04 -4.57 16.32
CA SER A 171 0.52 -3.44 15.54
C SER A 171 -0.59 -2.49 15.07
N ALA A 172 -1.81 -2.97 14.87
CA ALA A 172 -2.93 -2.13 14.45
C ALA A 172 -3.60 -1.37 15.60
N ARG A 173 -3.18 -1.61 16.85
CA ARG A 173 -3.74 -1.00 18.06
C ARG A 173 -3.00 0.29 18.46
N PRO A 174 -3.61 1.47 18.29
CA PRO A 174 -2.95 2.74 18.57
C PRO A 174 -2.61 2.99 20.03
N ASP A 175 -3.38 2.41 20.95
CA ASP A 175 -3.16 2.45 22.40
C ASP A 175 -1.89 1.68 22.84
N LEU A 176 -1.33 0.86 21.94
CA LEU A 176 -0.07 0.15 22.11
C LEU A 176 1.09 0.81 21.37
N TRP A 177 0.88 1.89 20.60
CA TRP A 177 1.96 2.50 19.83
C TRP A 177 2.94 3.27 20.71
N GLN A 178 4.21 3.18 20.32
CA GLN A 178 5.28 4.03 20.81
C GLN A 178 6.32 4.28 19.71
N SER A 179 7.17 5.28 19.94
CA SER A 179 8.33 5.55 19.07
C SER A 179 9.19 4.30 18.87
N TYR A 180 9.54 4.03 17.61
CA TYR A 180 10.45 2.94 17.24
C TYR A 180 11.80 2.99 17.98
N LEU A 181 12.27 4.19 18.34
CA LEU A 181 13.54 4.37 19.05
C LEU A 181 13.60 3.59 20.37
N LYS A 182 12.45 3.36 21.01
CA LYS A 182 12.37 2.58 22.27
C LYS A 182 12.50 1.07 22.05
N ALA A 183 12.23 0.58 20.84
CA ALA A 183 12.28 -0.84 20.52
C ALA A 183 13.63 -1.31 19.97
N LYS A 184 14.59 -0.41 19.69
CA LYS A 184 15.89 -0.78 19.09
C LYS A 184 16.59 -1.97 19.78
N PRO A 185 16.68 -2.06 21.12
CA PRO A 185 17.32 -3.21 21.76
C PRO A 185 16.59 -4.52 21.47
N LYS A 186 15.24 -4.50 21.45
CA LYS A 186 14.42 -5.68 21.17
C LYS A 186 14.49 -6.09 19.70
N VAL A 187 14.49 -5.12 18.79
CA VAL A 187 14.67 -5.34 17.36
C VAL A 187 15.99 -6.08 17.12
N ILE A 188 17.10 -5.59 17.70
CA ILE A 188 18.41 -6.23 17.56
C ILE A 188 18.43 -7.63 18.18
N ALA A 189 17.79 -7.81 19.34
CA ALA A 189 17.75 -9.09 20.05
C ALA A 189 17.00 -10.19 19.27
N HIS A 190 15.96 -9.83 18.51
CA HIS A 190 15.19 -10.77 17.69
C HIS A 190 15.72 -10.86 16.24
N ALA A 191 16.68 -10.02 15.86
CA ALA A 191 17.19 -10.02 14.50
C ALA A 191 18.18 -11.17 14.25
N HIS A 192 17.94 -11.87 13.14
CA HIS A 192 18.70 -13.04 12.72
C HIS A 192 19.88 -12.67 11.82
N PRO A 193 20.99 -13.45 11.84
CA PRO A 193 22.13 -13.21 10.95
C PRO A 193 21.72 -13.32 9.47
N LEU A 194 22.19 -12.40 8.62
CA LEU A 194 21.85 -12.43 7.19
C LEU A 194 22.28 -13.72 6.48
N ASP A 195 23.39 -14.34 6.92
CA ASP A 195 23.88 -15.60 6.37
C ASP A 195 22.89 -16.75 6.58
N GLU A 196 22.11 -16.74 7.67
CA GLU A 196 21.07 -17.73 7.90
C GLU A 196 19.98 -17.65 6.82
N LEU A 197 19.57 -16.43 6.43
CA LEU A 197 18.59 -16.22 5.37
C LEU A 197 19.12 -16.72 4.01
N LYS A 198 20.39 -16.43 3.70
CA LYS A 198 21.04 -16.90 2.46
C LYS A 198 21.16 -18.41 2.41
N ASN A 199 21.50 -19.04 3.54
CA ASN A 199 21.59 -20.50 3.65
C ASN A 199 20.22 -21.18 3.49
N ARG A 200 19.15 -20.56 4.00
CA ARG A 200 17.76 -21.02 3.80
C ARG A 200 17.30 -20.85 2.35
N PHE A 201 17.74 -19.78 1.68
CA PHE A 201 17.32 -19.42 0.32
C PHE A 201 18.49 -19.20 -0.65
N PRO A 202 19.31 -20.24 -0.94
CA PRO A 202 20.54 -20.08 -1.73
C PRO A 202 20.28 -19.57 -3.15
N ALA A 203 19.18 -20.01 -3.77
CA ALA A 203 18.76 -19.56 -5.10
C ALA A 203 18.44 -18.05 -5.17
N ARG A 204 18.25 -17.40 -4.01
CA ARG A 204 17.91 -15.97 -3.90
C ARG A 204 19.00 -15.13 -3.23
N SER A 205 20.18 -15.71 -2.94
CA SER A 205 21.28 -14.94 -2.35
C SER A 205 21.64 -13.70 -3.17
N ALA A 206 21.69 -13.83 -4.50
CA ALA A 206 21.99 -12.70 -5.38
C ALA A 206 20.98 -11.55 -5.28
N GLU A 207 19.71 -11.85 -4.97
CA GLU A 207 18.69 -10.82 -4.74
C GLU A 207 18.87 -10.15 -3.39
N ILE A 208 19.18 -10.92 -2.34
CA ILE A 208 19.51 -10.40 -1.01
C ILE A 208 20.72 -9.47 -1.09
N ASP A 209 21.77 -9.89 -1.79
CA ASP A 209 23.01 -9.12 -1.96
C ASP A 209 22.76 -7.80 -2.70
N ARG A 210 21.94 -7.81 -3.76
CA ARG A 210 21.53 -6.58 -4.45
C ARG A 210 20.73 -5.65 -3.54
N ALA A 211 19.78 -6.18 -2.78
CA ALA A 211 18.97 -5.36 -1.86
C ALA A 211 19.83 -4.67 -0.79
N VAL A 212 20.90 -5.33 -0.32
CA VAL A 212 21.88 -4.72 0.58
C VAL A 212 22.73 -3.67 -0.15
N ALA A 213 23.21 -3.96 -1.37
CA ALA A 213 24.06 -3.06 -2.12
C ALA A 213 23.36 -1.76 -2.55
N ASP A 214 22.12 -1.86 -3.04
CA ASP A 214 21.37 -0.72 -3.58
C ASP A 214 21.00 0.32 -2.52
N LEU A 215 20.79 -0.13 -1.27
CA LEU A 215 20.28 0.70 -0.17
C LEU A 215 21.31 0.89 0.97
N SER A 216 22.47 0.24 0.90
CA SER A 216 23.55 0.38 1.88
C SER A 216 24.95 0.28 1.28
N PRO A 217 25.31 1.17 0.34
CA PRO A 217 26.62 1.15 -0.31
C PRO A 217 27.81 1.33 0.65
N THR A 218 27.59 1.86 1.86
CA THR A 218 28.63 2.15 2.85
C THR A 218 28.67 1.20 4.03
N ARG A 219 27.76 0.21 4.13
CA ARG A 219 27.66 -0.66 5.31
C ARG A 219 28.32 -2.03 5.06
N PRO A 220 29.12 -2.55 6.00
CA PRO A 220 29.63 -3.92 5.91
C PRO A 220 28.47 -4.92 5.96
N ALA A 221 28.51 -5.97 5.13
CA ALA A 221 27.50 -7.04 5.13
C ALA A 221 27.32 -7.71 6.51
N THR A 222 28.38 -7.74 7.34
CA THR A 222 28.37 -8.28 8.70
C THR A 222 27.54 -7.47 9.69
N SER A 223 27.23 -6.21 9.38
CA SER A 223 26.36 -5.36 10.20
C SER A 223 24.89 -5.54 9.87
N VAL A 224 24.55 -6.29 8.81
CA VAL A 224 23.17 -6.47 8.37
C VAL A 224 22.56 -7.71 9.01
N ARG A 225 21.37 -7.55 9.56
CA ARG A 225 20.53 -8.64 10.08
C ARG A 225 19.14 -8.58 9.46
N TYR A 226 18.35 -9.63 9.67
CA TYR A 226 17.01 -9.69 9.12
C TYR A 226 15.95 -10.01 10.19
N LEU A 227 14.73 -9.57 9.91
CA LEU A 227 13.53 -9.87 10.68
C LEU A 227 12.37 -10.22 9.72
N PRO A 228 11.51 -11.19 10.07
CA PRO A 228 10.29 -11.43 9.31
C PRO A 228 9.38 -10.21 9.29
N MET A 229 8.62 -10.06 8.20
CA MET A 229 7.64 -9.00 8.03
C MET A 229 6.33 -9.53 7.46
N ILE A 230 5.22 -9.06 8.03
CA ILE A 230 3.88 -9.35 7.54
C ILE A 230 3.35 -8.14 6.77
N GLY A 231 3.02 -8.35 5.50
CA GLY A 231 2.28 -7.44 4.65
C GLY A 231 0.77 -7.67 4.73
N ARG A 232 0.01 -7.15 3.75
CA ARG A 232 -1.45 -7.35 3.71
C ARG A 232 -1.81 -8.81 3.45
N ASN A 233 -1.30 -9.35 2.34
CA ASN A 233 -1.55 -10.71 1.86
C ASN A 233 -0.24 -11.42 1.46
N SER A 234 0.89 -11.01 2.03
CA SER A 234 2.20 -11.56 1.71
C SER A 234 3.14 -11.47 2.90
N PHE A 235 4.14 -12.36 2.92
CA PHE A 235 5.25 -12.32 3.86
C PHE A 235 6.50 -11.84 3.15
N TRP A 236 7.25 -11.02 3.86
CA TRP A 236 8.47 -10.37 3.38
C TRP A 236 9.50 -10.42 4.50
N THR A 237 10.70 -9.95 4.20
CA THR A 237 11.77 -9.84 5.18
C THR A 237 12.31 -8.42 5.19
N VAL A 238 12.50 -7.87 6.37
CA VAL A 238 13.13 -6.57 6.61
C VAL A 238 14.60 -6.80 6.91
N LEU A 239 15.48 -6.06 6.23
CA LEU A 239 16.90 -6.00 6.54
C LEU A 239 17.17 -4.77 7.39
N ILE A 240 17.92 -4.93 8.47
CA ILE A 240 18.27 -3.87 9.41
C ILE A 240 19.78 -3.75 9.61
N ASP A 241 20.21 -2.57 10.01
CA ASP A 241 21.55 -2.34 10.57
C ASP A 241 21.56 -2.77 12.05
N VAL A 242 22.46 -3.66 12.45
CA VAL A 242 22.56 -4.13 13.84
C VAL A 242 23.07 -3.06 14.80
N ASN A 243 23.82 -2.06 14.33
CA ASN A 243 24.38 -1.00 15.16
C ASN A 243 23.37 0.11 15.42
N THR A 244 22.53 0.44 14.42
CA THR A 244 21.58 1.55 14.53
C THR A 244 20.12 1.10 14.69
N ALA A 245 19.84 -0.18 14.44
CA ALA A 245 18.51 -0.75 14.25
C ALA A 245 17.70 -0.05 13.14
N GLU A 246 18.34 0.62 12.18
CA GLU A 246 17.63 1.24 11.07
C GLU A 246 17.15 0.18 10.08
N VAL A 247 15.94 0.34 9.56
CA VAL A 247 15.45 -0.44 8.43
C VAL A 247 16.19 0.01 7.17
N ILE A 248 16.94 -0.92 6.58
CA ILE A 248 17.78 -0.67 5.41
C ILE A 248 17.01 -1.02 4.13
N ALA A 249 16.43 -2.21 4.08
CA ALA A 249 15.87 -2.77 2.86
C ALA A 249 14.75 -3.77 3.17
N PHE A 250 14.03 -4.13 2.11
CA PHE A 250 12.96 -5.10 2.15
C PHE A 250 13.19 -6.10 1.02
N VAL A 251 13.07 -7.38 1.32
CA VAL A 251 13.18 -8.44 0.31
C VAL A 251 11.90 -9.27 0.30
N PRO A 252 11.37 -9.65 -0.88
CA PRO A 252 10.14 -10.43 -0.99
C PRO A 252 10.40 -11.91 -0.72
N ILE A 253 10.97 -12.23 0.44
CA ILE A 253 11.25 -13.58 0.94
C ILE A 253 10.43 -13.78 2.22
N ASP A 254 9.71 -14.89 2.30
CA ASP A 254 9.07 -15.34 3.53
C ASP A 254 10.13 -16.00 4.42
N SER A 255 10.41 -15.40 5.58
CA SER A 255 11.44 -15.86 6.52
C SER A 255 10.90 -16.37 7.85
N PHE A 256 9.58 -16.53 7.97
CA PHE A 256 8.95 -17.18 9.12
C PHE A 256 9.41 -18.64 9.31
#